data_AF-A0A397EBC1-F1
#
_entry.id   AF-A0A397EBC1-F1
#
_cell.length_a   1.000
_cell.length_b   1.000
_cell.length_c   1.000
_cell.angle_alpha   90.00
_cell.angle_beta   90.00
_cell.angle_gamma   90.00
#
_symmetry.space_group_name_H-M   'P 1'
#
loop_
_entity.id
_entity.type
_entity.pdbx_description
1 polymer ?
#
loop_
_entity_poly.entity_id
_entity_poly.type
_entity_poly.pdbx_seq_one_letter_code
_entity_poly.pdbx_strand_id
1 'polypeptide(L)'
;MLPVVPLVLTKQASSFRERIQHAHSSVDLWAMGITIVIGGQFFSWNAGLACGTVSFGLSVLVMGAAYVCLACSLSEISSMLPFAGGAYGLSRCTLGFFPGFILGSCEVLEYILYVSSVNVMLGKTVAAKWPVVEPYVPLVWLAAYVVAFGILTVGGRLFWRINLVFAVALMLQLVIYVVGSATYVDIAQQGGGAQHYVVGGLYEWCASFPMAMWFYVGIEALNTLCNEVDNPRGTIPRGQLTAIATICASAIAVYFVAISLPPGVSSLSSVLNVLNGGFTQILGISDQDASLLNIPALFATMPGLLLATGNIITALAESKLVPYRLHRRHETFGTPARAMAAAATLSFALCFCAMYQQNADTTMYYVSMFFGCMTYISQCIGYIFLSRRYHKMPRSFRSPFGVAGAMYAMIVFSISALSILACQNHSYSSTVAIAGILTVLSVYYHGYAKSRQSISEDERKLLFFAHVANHNNAKKKQHQKANRRKKGLFRIIAFLRRRRSSAIETSMTKKACKSTSVAPTQMDVVT
;
A
#
# COMPACT_ATOMS: atom_id res chain seq x y z
N MET A 1 -55.07 -14.46 -24.72
CA MET A 1 -53.65 -14.82 -24.93
C MET A 1 -52.87 -13.53 -25.17
N LEU A 2 -52.22 -13.00 -24.13
CA LEU A 2 -51.33 -11.84 -24.25
C LEU A 2 -49.91 -12.36 -24.54
N PRO A 3 -49.16 -11.75 -25.48
CA PRO A 3 -47.84 -12.23 -25.85
C PRO A 3 -46.86 -11.95 -24.72
N VAL A 4 -46.26 -13.01 -24.19
CA VAL A 4 -45.15 -12.94 -23.25
C VAL A 4 -43.94 -12.39 -24.01
N VAL A 5 -43.63 -11.12 -23.79
CA VAL A 5 -42.36 -10.52 -24.20
C VAL A 5 -41.26 -11.29 -23.45
N PRO A 6 -40.26 -11.87 -24.13
CA PRO A 6 -39.17 -12.53 -23.45
C PRO A 6 -38.42 -11.48 -22.63
N LEU A 7 -38.37 -11.69 -21.32
CA LEU A 7 -37.58 -10.91 -20.38
C LEU A 7 -36.13 -10.97 -20.87
N VAL A 8 -35.69 -9.95 -21.61
CA VAL A 8 -34.30 -9.80 -22.01
C VAL A 8 -33.51 -9.70 -20.71
N LEU A 9 -32.83 -10.79 -20.34
CA LEU A 9 -31.78 -10.76 -19.34
C LEU A 9 -30.83 -9.63 -19.74
N THR A 10 -30.95 -8.49 -19.05
CA THR A 10 -30.02 -7.38 -19.20
C THR A 10 -28.62 -7.94 -19.03
N LYS A 11 -27.92 -8.03 -20.16
CA LYS A 11 -26.53 -8.43 -20.30
C LYS A 11 -25.77 -7.78 -19.15
N GLN A 12 -25.33 -8.56 -18.16
CA GLN A 12 -24.43 -8.04 -17.12
C GLN A 12 -23.27 -7.40 -17.87
N ALA A 13 -23.18 -6.07 -17.83
CA ALA A 13 -22.19 -5.31 -18.58
C ALA A 13 -20.82 -5.94 -18.33
N SER A 14 -20.19 -6.47 -19.38
CA SER A 14 -18.98 -7.29 -19.25
C SER A 14 -17.77 -6.44 -18.86
N SER A 15 -17.83 -5.13 -19.11
CA SER A 15 -16.76 -4.17 -18.81
C SER A 15 -17.00 -3.47 -17.47
N PHE A 16 -16.01 -3.50 -16.58
CA PHE A 16 -16.00 -2.73 -15.33
C PHE A 16 -16.25 -1.21 -15.55
N ARG A 17 -15.78 -0.68 -16.69
CA ARG A 17 -15.87 0.74 -17.06
C ARG A 17 -17.28 1.21 -17.43
N GLU A 18 -18.13 0.29 -17.88
CA GLU A 18 -19.55 0.57 -18.19
C GLU A 18 -20.43 0.62 -16.93
N ARG A 19 -19.85 0.38 -15.74
CA ARG A 19 -20.56 0.31 -14.45
C ARG A 19 -20.27 1.48 -13.50
N ILE A 20 -19.43 2.44 -13.89
CA ILE A 20 -19.22 3.66 -13.11
C ILE A 20 -20.48 4.51 -13.25
N GLN A 21 -21.37 4.48 -12.25
CA GLN A 21 -22.51 5.38 -12.23
C GLN A 21 -22.06 6.83 -11.97
N HIS A 22 -20.93 7.04 -11.28
CA HIS A 22 -20.47 8.37 -10.83
C HIS A 22 -18.93 8.47 -10.77
N ALA A 23 -18.39 9.52 -11.39
CA ALA A 23 -16.99 9.87 -11.43
C ALA A 23 -16.52 10.57 -10.15
N HIS A 24 -15.57 9.99 -9.41
CA HIS A 24 -15.04 10.63 -8.19
C HIS A 24 -13.79 11.49 -8.44
N SER A 25 -13.73 12.62 -7.74
CA SER A 25 -12.71 13.66 -7.89
C SER A 25 -11.42 13.34 -7.11
N SER A 26 -10.34 14.07 -7.40
CA SER A 26 -9.11 14.03 -6.58
C SER A 26 -9.35 14.50 -5.15
N VAL A 27 -10.34 15.39 -4.93
CA VAL A 27 -10.73 15.86 -3.59
C VAL A 27 -11.42 14.75 -2.80
N ASP A 28 -12.25 13.95 -3.46
CA ASP A 28 -12.93 12.81 -2.84
C ASP A 28 -11.90 11.75 -2.38
N LEU A 29 -10.88 11.50 -3.20
CA LEU A 29 -9.77 10.61 -2.83
C LEU A 29 -8.89 11.19 -1.71
N TRP A 30 -8.64 12.50 -1.71
CA TRP A 30 -7.98 13.16 -0.60
C TRP A 30 -8.77 12.92 0.69
N ALA A 31 -10.08 13.17 0.67
CA ALA A 31 -10.95 12.94 1.82
C ALA A 31 -10.97 11.49 2.29
N MET A 32 -10.98 10.52 1.36
CA MET A 32 -10.81 9.09 1.69
C MET A 32 -9.46 8.82 2.36
N GLY A 33 -8.37 9.42 1.87
CA GLY A 33 -7.06 9.27 2.47
C GLY A 33 -7.02 9.82 3.90
N ILE A 34 -7.60 11.00 4.12
CA ILE A 34 -7.70 11.61 5.45
C ILE A 34 -8.52 10.71 6.39
N THR A 35 -9.75 10.34 6.01
CA THR A 35 -10.64 9.54 6.87
C THR A 35 -10.06 8.17 7.21
N ILE A 36 -9.34 7.52 6.30
CA ILE A 36 -8.67 6.24 6.58
C ILE A 36 -7.53 6.42 7.60
N VAL A 37 -6.66 7.41 7.40
CA VAL A 37 -5.37 7.48 8.11
C VAL A 37 -5.42 8.35 9.37
N ILE A 38 -6.18 9.45 9.36
CA ILE A 38 -6.12 10.48 10.41
C ILE A 38 -6.53 9.92 11.78
N GLY A 39 -7.40 8.90 11.82
CA GLY A 39 -7.83 8.24 13.04
C GLY A 39 -6.66 7.80 13.91
N GLY A 40 -5.63 7.19 13.32
CA GLY A 40 -4.46 6.72 14.06
C GLY A 40 -3.61 7.82 14.71
N GLN A 41 -3.82 9.09 14.37
CA GLN A 41 -3.15 10.21 15.06
C GLN A 41 -3.82 10.57 16.41
N PHE A 42 -5.03 10.08 16.67
CA PHE A 42 -5.82 10.42 17.85
C PHE A 42 -5.58 9.45 19.03
N PHE A 43 -5.12 8.22 18.75
CA PHE A 43 -5.02 7.16 19.76
C PHE A 43 -3.84 6.22 19.52
N SER A 44 -3.46 5.50 20.58
CA SER A 44 -2.53 4.33 20.60
C SER A 44 -1.09 4.53 20.16
N TRP A 45 -0.74 5.59 19.42
CA TRP A 45 0.66 5.86 19.06
C TRP A 45 1.52 6.25 20.27
N ASN A 46 0.91 6.81 21.31
CA ASN A 46 1.54 7.33 22.52
C ASN A 46 2.30 6.28 23.32
N ALA A 47 1.93 4.99 23.23
CA ALA A 47 2.70 3.92 23.84
C ALA A 47 4.14 3.81 23.27
N GLY A 48 4.39 4.36 22.07
CA GLY A 48 5.73 4.49 21.51
C GLY A 48 6.64 5.47 22.27
N LEU A 49 6.09 6.37 23.10
CA LEU A 49 6.86 7.28 23.95
C LEU A 49 7.66 6.55 25.04
N ALA A 50 7.47 5.24 25.21
CA ALA A 50 8.26 4.42 26.12
C ALA A 50 9.78 4.46 25.84
N CYS A 51 10.21 4.73 24.59
CA CYS A 51 11.63 4.91 24.26
C CYS A 51 12.13 6.36 24.34
N GLY A 52 11.28 7.29 24.79
CA GLY A 52 11.56 8.71 24.90
C GLY A 52 11.07 9.55 23.72
N THR A 53 10.94 10.86 23.95
CA THR A 53 10.34 11.81 23.00
C THR A 53 11.18 12.03 21.74
N VAL A 54 12.51 12.10 21.87
CA VAL A 54 13.41 12.33 20.73
C VAL A 54 13.54 11.04 19.93
N SER A 55 13.75 9.92 20.63
CA SER A 55 13.81 8.57 20.04
C SER A 55 12.56 8.24 19.22
N PHE A 56 11.38 8.41 19.81
CA PHE A 56 10.12 8.11 19.11
C PHE A 56 9.78 9.16 18.06
N GLY A 57 10.13 10.44 18.28
CA GLY A 57 9.97 11.50 17.27
C GLY A 57 10.78 11.20 16.01
N LEU A 58 12.00 10.67 16.16
CA LEU A 58 12.80 10.17 15.04
C LEU A 58 12.08 9.00 14.34
N SER A 59 11.49 8.06 15.08
CA SER A 59 10.71 6.97 14.51
C SER A 59 9.52 7.46 13.68
N VAL A 60 8.78 8.48 14.17
CA VAL A 60 7.69 9.13 13.43
C VAL A 60 8.19 9.73 12.11
N LEU A 61 9.31 10.45 12.12
CA LEU A 61 9.88 11.05 10.91
C LEU A 61 10.39 10.01 9.91
N VAL A 62 11.12 9.00 10.37
CA VAL A 62 11.65 7.91 9.54
C VAL A 62 10.49 7.11 8.91
N MET A 63 9.46 6.79 9.71
CA MET A 63 8.27 6.12 9.23
C MET A 63 7.50 6.98 8.23
N GLY A 64 7.30 8.27 8.52
CA GLY A 64 6.64 9.20 7.63
C GLY A 64 7.33 9.32 6.27
N ALA A 65 8.67 9.42 6.27
CA ALA A 65 9.45 9.41 5.04
C ALA A 65 9.28 8.10 4.24
N ALA A 66 9.17 6.95 4.92
CA ALA A 66 8.94 5.66 4.27
C ALA A 66 7.56 5.60 3.61
N TYR A 67 6.50 6.06 4.27
CA TYR A 67 5.16 6.15 3.69
C TYR A 67 5.07 7.18 2.56
N VAL A 68 5.77 8.30 2.62
CA VAL A 68 5.90 9.24 1.48
C VAL A 68 6.55 8.55 0.28
N CYS A 69 7.64 7.81 0.50
CA CYS A 69 8.31 7.05 -0.56
C CYS A 69 7.40 5.96 -1.16
N LEU A 70 6.66 5.25 -0.31
CA LEU A 70 5.66 4.25 -0.72
C LEU A 70 4.55 4.91 -1.54
N ALA A 71 3.96 6.01 -1.05
CA ALA A 71 2.87 6.72 -1.70
C ALA A 71 3.28 7.27 -3.08
N CYS A 72 4.49 7.84 -3.20
CA CYS A 72 5.05 8.27 -4.48
C CYS A 72 5.25 7.07 -5.44
N SER A 73 5.74 5.94 -4.94
CA SER A 73 5.97 4.73 -5.75
C SER A 73 4.66 4.12 -6.25
N LEU A 74 3.64 4.05 -5.39
CA LEU A 74 2.30 3.57 -5.72
C LEU A 74 1.59 4.51 -6.69
N SER A 75 1.69 5.82 -6.48
CA SER A 75 1.15 6.83 -7.39
C SER A 75 1.71 6.66 -8.80
N GLU A 76 3.00 6.37 -8.94
CA GLU A 76 3.60 6.11 -10.25
C GLU A 76 3.08 4.79 -10.87
N ILE A 77 2.92 3.73 -10.07
CA ILE A 77 2.33 2.45 -10.52
C ILE A 77 0.90 2.66 -11.02
N SER A 78 0.04 3.29 -10.22
CA SER A 78 -1.37 3.52 -10.54
C SER A 78 -1.54 4.44 -11.76
N SER A 79 -0.60 5.37 -11.97
CA SER A 79 -0.55 6.18 -13.19
C SER A 79 -0.21 5.38 -14.45
N MET A 80 0.54 4.28 -14.30
CA MET A 80 0.97 3.42 -15.39
C MET A 80 -0.07 2.32 -15.67
N LEU A 81 -0.49 1.61 -14.63
CA LEU A 81 -1.40 0.47 -14.64
C LEU A 81 -2.44 0.68 -13.52
N PRO A 82 -3.59 1.30 -13.81
CA PRO A 82 -4.67 1.41 -12.83
C PRO A 82 -5.37 0.05 -12.68
N PHE A 83 -5.41 -0.50 -11.47
CA PHE A 83 -6.15 -1.71 -11.14
C PHE A 83 -6.55 -1.69 -9.66
N ALA A 84 -7.72 -2.25 -9.34
CA ALA A 84 -8.30 -2.21 -7.99
C ALA A 84 -7.81 -3.31 -7.04
N GLY A 85 -6.99 -4.24 -7.53
CA GLY A 85 -6.55 -5.41 -6.77
C GLY A 85 -5.41 -5.16 -5.77
N GLY A 86 -5.12 -3.93 -5.35
CA GLY A 86 -4.14 -3.62 -4.30
C GLY A 86 -2.75 -4.29 -4.48
N ALA A 87 -2.16 -4.73 -3.38
CA ALA A 87 -0.94 -5.53 -3.37
C ALA A 87 -1.10 -6.87 -4.10
N TYR A 88 -2.29 -7.49 -4.07
CA TYR A 88 -2.59 -8.74 -4.78
C TYR A 88 -2.28 -8.63 -6.27
N GLY A 89 -2.89 -7.67 -6.97
CA GLY A 89 -2.76 -7.53 -8.43
C GLY A 89 -1.31 -7.28 -8.86
N LEU A 90 -0.58 -6.47 -8.10
CA LEU A 90 0.83 -6.19 -8.35
C LEU A 90 1.69 -7.44 -8.16
N SER A 91 1.54 -8.09 -7.01
CA SER A 91 2.32 -9.29 -6.63
C SER A 91 2.07 -10.45 -7.57
N ARG A 92 0.84 -10.60 -8.07
CA ARG A 92 0.48 -11.63 -9.07
C ARG A 92 1.25 -11.48 -10.37
N CYS A 93 1.53 -10.24 -10.78
CA CYS A 93 2.24 -9.94 -12.02
C CYS A 93 3.77 -9.97 -11.86
N THR A 94 4.28 -9.73 -10.65
CA THR A 94 5.72 -9.53 -10.38
C THR A 94 6.36 -10.75 -9.72
N LEU A 95 5.70 -11.35 -8.72
CA LEU A 95 6.22 -12.42 -7.86
C LEU A 95 5.59 -13.80 -8.16
N GLY A 96 4.40 -13.84 -8.75
CA GLY A 96 3.73 -15.07 -9.20
C GLY A 96 2.44 -15.41 -8.45
N PHE A 97 1.91 -16.62 -8.67
CA PHE A 97 0.60 -17.03 -8.18
C PHE A 97 0.52 -17.18 -6.65
N PHE A 98 1.44 -17.96 -6.06
CA PHE A 98 1.43 -18.20 -4.62
C PHE A 98 1.74 -16.94 -3.80
N PRO A 99 2.84 -16.20 -4.05
CA PRO A 99 3.09 -14.95 -3.33
C PRO A 99 1.97 -13.93 -3.52
N GLY A 100 1.39 -13.87 -4.73
CA GLY A 100 0.25 -13.01 -4.99
C GLY A 100 -0.94 -13.30 -4.09
N PHE A 101 -1.34 -14.58 -3.95
CA PHE A 101 -2.42 -14.97 -3.03
C PHE A 101 -2.11 -14.65 -1.57
N ILE A 102 -0.90 -14.98 -1.10
CA ILE A 102 -0.51 -14.73 0.29
C ILE A 102 -0.55 -13.23 0.58
N LEU A 103 0.06 -12.41 -0.27
CA LEU A 103 0.12 -10.96 -0.05
C LEU A 103 -1.25 -10.28 -0.17
N GLY A 104 -2.10 -10.74 -1.09
CA GLY A 104 -3.50 -10.29 -1.13
C GLY A 104 -4.29 -10.64 0.12
N SER A 105 -4.05 -11.83 0.68
CA SER A 105 -4.68 -12.26 1.93
C SER A 105 -4.12 -11.48 3.13
N CYS A 106 -2.82 -11.20 3.15
CA CYS A 106 -2.21 -10.32 4.16
C CYS A 106 -2.83 -8.93 4.14
N GLU A 107 -3.01 -8.31 2.97
CA GLU A 107 -3.64 -6.98 2.82
C GLU A 107 -5.11 -6.97 3.30
N VAL A 108 -5.86 -8.04 3.01
CA VAL A 108 -7.23 -8.21 3.54
C VAL A 108 -7.23 -8.33 5.06
N LEU A 109 -6.34 -9.15 5.61
CA LEU A 109 -6.28 -9.40 7.05
C LEU A 109 -5.75 -8.20 7.83
N GLU A 110 -4.80 -7.45 7.27
CA GLU A 110 -4.34 -6.16 7.76
C GLU A 110 -5.55 -5.24 8.00
N TYR A 111 -6.35 -4.98 6.97
CA TYR A 111 -7.49 -4.07 7.11
C TYR A 111 -8.56 -4.60 8.06
N ILE A 112 -8.84 -5.90 8.05
CA ILE A 112 -9.79 -6.52 8.99
C ILE A 112 -9.31 -6.38 10.43
N LEU A 113 -8.05 -6.69 10.73
CA LEU A 113 -7.48 -6.60 12.07
C LEU A 113 -7.43 -5.15 12.54
N TYR A 114 -6.99 -4.23 11.66
CA TYR A 114 -6.94 -2.81 11.98
C TYR A 114 -8.32 -2.24 12.32
N VAL A 115 -9.34 -2.47 11.49
CA VAL A 115 -10.71 -2.00 11.76
C VAL A 115 -11.24 -2.60 13.07
N SER A 116 -10.91 -3.85 13.37
CA SER A 116 -11.29 -4.48 14.63
C SER A 116 -10.63 -3.77 15.84
N SER A 117 -9.33 -3.48 15.77
CA SER A 117 -8.61 -2.73 16.82
C SER A 117 -9.18 -1.33 17.03
N VAL A 118 -9.50 -0.62 15.96
CA VAL A 118 -10.14 0.72 16.02
C VAL A 118 -11.52 0.64 16.65
N ASN A 119 -12.31 -0.38 16.33
CA ASN A 119 -13.65 -0.54 16.89
C ASN A 119 -13.62 -0.96 18.38
N VAL A 120 -12.65 -1.80 18.77
CA VAL A 120 -12.39 -2.09 20.19
C VAL A 120 -12.04 -0.80 20.94
N MET A 121 -11.19 0.05 20.36
CA MET A 121 -10.87 1.36 20.94
C MET A 121 -12.10 2.27 21.05
N LEU A 122 -12.97 2.31 20.03
CA LEU A 122 -14.26 3.00 20.09
C LEU A 122 -15.11 2.55 21.29
N GLY A 123 -15.21 1.24 21.51
CA GLY A 123 -15.90 0.68 22.67
C GLY A 123 -15.30 1.15 24.00
N LYS A 124 -13.96 1.12 24.13
CA LYS A 124 -13.25 1.60 25.33
C LYS A 124 -13.46 3.09 25.57
N THR A 125 -13.41 3.92 24.53
CA THR A 125 -13.62 5.38 24.63
C THR A 125 -15.06 5.71 25.04
N VAL A 126 -16.06 4.99 24.54
CA VAL A 126 -17.47 5.16 24.95
C VAL A 126 -17.68 4.71 26.40
N ALA A 127 -17.10 3.58 26.81
CA ALA A 127 -17.17 3.09 28.18
C ALA A 127 -16.45 4.01 29.18
N ALA A 128 -15.36 4.67 28.75
CA ALA A 128 -14.64 5.64 29.57
C ALA A 128 -15.50 6.86 29.95
N LYS A 129 -16.42 7.28 29.08
CA LYS A 129 -17.40 8.33 29.40
C LYS A 129 -18.60 7.80 30.17
N TRP A 130 -19.15 6.67 29.74
CA TRP A 130 -20.31 6.05 30.37
C TRP A 130 -19.98 4.64 30.84
N PRO A 131 -19.50 4.48 32.10
CA PRO A 131 -19.16 3.16 32.64
C PRO A 131 -20.32 2.15 32.62
N VAL A 132 -21.57 2.64 32.65
CA VAL A 132 -22.78 1.81 32.52
C VAL A 132 -22.82 1.03 31.19
N VAL A 133 -22.12 1.51 30.15
CA VAL A 133 -22.04 0.87 28.82
C VAL A 133 -21.01 -0.25 28.78
N GLU A 134 -20.14 -0.40 29.79
CA GLU A 134 -19.05 -1.40 29.79
C GLU A 134 -19.54 -2.85 29.51
N PRO A 135 -20.64 -3.34 30.09
CA PRO A 135 -21.18 -4.68 29.75
C PRO A 135 -21.78 -4.75 28.34
N TYR A 136 -22.15 -3.61 27.77
CA TYR A 136 -22.85 -3.45 26.49
C TYR A 136 -21.93 -2.99 25.36
N VAL A 137 -20.61 -2.97 25.57
CA VAL A 137 -19.61 -2.62 24.55
C VAL A 137 -19.79 -3.40 23.23
N PRO A 138 -20.16 -4.70 23.21
CA PRO A 138 -20.46 -5.40 21.95
C PRO A 138 -21.59 -4.78 21.13
N LEU A 139 -22.56 -4.12 21.77
CA LEU A 139 -23.63 -3.41 21.06
C LEU A 139 -23.11 -2.13 20.40
N VAL A 140 -22.16 -1.44 21.03
CA VAL A 140 -21.47 -0.28 20.44
C VAL A 140 -20.73 -0.70 19.17
N TRP A 141 -19.99 -1.81 19.24
CA TRP A 141 -19.28 -2.36 18.08
C TRP A 141 -20.23 -2.74 16.95
N LEU A 142 -21.34 -3.41 17.28
CA LEU A 142 -22.36 -3.80 16.31
C LEU A 142 -22.98 -2.57 15.66
N ALA A 143 -23.35 -1.56 16.45
CA ALA A 143 -23.91 -0.31 15.94
C ALA A 143 -22.94 0.38 14.97
N ALA A 144 -21.66 0.46 15.31
CA ALA A 144 -20.63 1.03 14.44
C ALA A 144 -20.54 0.28 13.09
N TYR A 145 -20.51 -1.06 13.09
CA TYR A 145 -20.51 -1.82 11.84
C TYR A 145 -21.78 -1.67 11.04
N VAL A 146 -22.96 -1.68 11.68
CA VAL A 146 -24.25 -1.52 11.00
C VAL A 146 -24.32 -0.16 10.31
N VAL A 147 -23.90 0.91 10.99
CA VAL A 147 -23.87 2.26 10.41
C VAL A 147 -22.86 2.35 9.28
N ALA A 148 -21.62 1.88 9.48
CA ALA A 148 -20.57 1.89 8.45
C ALA A 148 -20.99 1.08 7.22
N PHE A 149 -21.51 -0.13 7.41
CA PHE A 149 -21.98 -0.99 6.34
C PHE A 149 -23.21 -0.43 5.63
N GLY A 150 -24.15 0.17 6.36
CA GLY A 150 -25.33 0.83 5.78
C GLY A 150 -24.94 1.98 4.85
N ILE A 151 -24.05 2.87 5.32
CA ILE A 151 -23.51 3.98 4.53
C ILE A 151 -22.81 3.45 3.26
N LEU A 152 -21.98 2.42 3.39
CA LEU A 152 -21.26 1.82 2.27
C LEU A 152 -22.17 1.09 1.28
N THR A 153 -23.22 0.43 1.75
CA THR A 153 -24.12 -0.35 0.89
C THR A 153 -24.92 0.55 -0.02
N VAL A 154 -25.42 1.69 0.49
CA VAL A 154 -26.08 2.73 -0.32
C VAL A 154 -25.13 3.30 -1.36
N GLY A 155 -23.85 3.49 -0.98
CA GLY A 155 -22.79 3.90 -1.90
C GLY A 155 -23.09 5.22 -2.63
N GLY A 156 -22.45 5.40 -3.79
CA GLY A 156 -22.68 6.56 -4.67
C GLY A 156 -22.41 7.91 -4.00
N ARG A 157 -23.07 8.97 -4.48
CA ARG A 157 -22.83 10.36 -4.02
C ARG A 157 -22.99 10.55 -2.51
N LEU A 158 -23.86 9.77 -1.86
CA LEU A 158 -24.12 9.91 -0.43
C LEU A 158 -22.87 9.54 0.38
N PHE A 159 -22.31 8.35 0.12
CA PHE A 159 -21.10 7.89 0.80
C PHE A 159 -19.96 8.91 0.67
N TRP A 160 -19.65 9.33 -0.55
CA TRP A 160 -18.53 10.24 -0.80
C TRP A 160 -18.74 11.63 -0.18
N ARG A 161 -19.97 12.15 -0.16
CA ARG A 161 -20.29 13.41 0.54
C ARG A 161 -20.15 13.26 2.05
N ILE A 162 -20.69 12.20 2.64
CA ILE A 162 -20.53 11.91 4.08
C ILE A 162 -19.04 11.79 4.42
N ASN A 163 -18.28 11.08 3.59
CA ASN A 163 -16.84 10.92 3.78
C ASN A 163 -16.09 12.25 3.69
N LEU A 164 -16.46 13.12 2.73
CA LEU A 164 -15.90 14.47 2.63
C LEU A 164 -16.21 15.31 3.87
N VAL A 165 -17.45 15.26 4.38
CA VAL A 165 -17.84 15.95 5.61
C VAL A 165 -17.01 15.43 6.79
N PHE A 166 -16.83 14.12 6.94
CA PHE A 166 -15.97 13.55 7.97
C PHE A 166 -14.52 14.01 7.83
N ALA A 167 -13.95 13.99 6.63
CA ALA A 167 -12.58 14.44 6.40
C ALA A 167 -12.39 15.90 6.81
N VAL A 168 -13.30 16.79 6.40
CA VAL A 168 -13.24 18.22 6.73
C VAL A 168 -13.46 18.45 8.21
N ALA A 169 -14.41 17.75 8.84
CA ALA A 169 -14.67 17.87 10.27
C ALA A 169 -13.48 17.42 11.12
N LEU A 170 -12.84 16.30 10.77
CA LEU A 170 -11.65 15.80 11.46
C LEU A 170 -10.44 16.71 11.26
N MET A 171 -10.25 17.24 10.06
CA MET A 171 -9.21 18.24 9.81
C MET A 171 -9.44 19.51 10.60
N LEU A 172 -10.68 20.00 10.65
CA LEU A 172 -11.05 21.18 11.45
C LEU A 172 -10.79 20.94 12.93
N GLN A 173 -11.21 19.78 13.45
CA GLN A 173 -10.97 19.40 14.84
C GLN A 173 -9.47 19.34 15.15
N LEU A 174 -8.65 18.82 14.24
CA LEU A 174 -7.21 18.77 14.41
C LEU A 174 -6.59 20.18 14.40
N VAL A 175 -7.05 21.06 13.51
CA VAL A 175 -6.60 22.46 13.48
C VAL A 175 -6.98 23.18 14.77
N ILE A 176 -8.21 22.98 15.27
CA ILE A 176 -8.65 23.52 16.56
C ILE A 176 -7.76 23.00 17.70
N TYR A 177 -7.44 21.71 17.71
CA TYR A 177 -6.54 21.12 18.69
C TYR A 177 -5.15 21.77 18.64
N VAL A 178 -4.52 21.84 17.45
CA VAL A 178 -3.16 22.37 17.30
C VAL A 178 -3.09 23.87 17.61
N VAL A 179 -3.97 24.67 17.02
CA VAL A 179 -3.96 26.13 17.18
C VAL A 179 -4.47 26.54 18.56
N GLY A 180 -5.53 25.90 19.05
CA GLY A 180 -6.09 26.17 20.36
C GLY A 180 -5.16 25.76 21.50
N SER A 181 -4.42 24.66 21.33
CA SER A 181 -3.45 24.23 22.34
C SER A 181 -2.14 25.01 22.30
N ALA A 182 -1.87 25.80 21.24
CA ALA A 182 -0.59 26.46 21.03
C ALA A 182 -0.18 27.38 22.18
N THR A 183 -1.14 27.99 22.89
CA THR A 183 -0.90 28.85 24.06
C THR A 183 -0.53 28.08 25.32
N TYR A 184 -0.78 26.77 25.35
CA TYR A 184 -0.54 25.88 26.49
C TYR A 184 0.67 24.96 26.29
N VAL A 185 1.34 25.05 25.14
CA VAL A 185 2.54 24.27 24.80
C VAL A 185 3.69 24.68 25.72
N ASP A 186 4.11 23.75 26.59
CA ASP A 186 5.30 23.92 27.44
C ASP A 186 6.13 22.62 27.44
N ILE A 187 7.09 22.53 26.51
CA ILE A 187 8.00 21.38 26.42
C ILE A 187 8.94 21.32 27.62
N ALA A 188 9.35 22.47 28.17
CA ALA A 188 10.29 22.50 29.28
C ALA A 188 9.69 21.85 30.53
N GLN A 189 8.39 22.08 30.76
CA GLN A 189 7.66 21.48 31.86
C GLN A 189 7.13 20.07 31.53
N GLN A 190 6.53 19.87 30.36
CA GLN A 190 5.77 18.65 30.03
C GLN A 190 6.58 17.59 29.28
N GLY A 191 7.69 17.97 28.66
CA GLY A 191 8.55 17.09 27.86
C GLY A 191 9.35 16.05 28.65
N GLY A 192 9.23 16.06 29.99
CA GLY A 192 9.89 15.11 30.89
C GLY A 192 11.39 15.36 31.11
N GLY A 193 11.94 16.43 30.51
CA GLY A 193 13.35 16.81 30.61
C GLY A 193 14.31 15.81 29.94
N ALA A 194 15.62 15.99 30.15
CA ALA A 194 16.66 15.20 29.50
C ALA A 194 16.54 13.68 29.75
N GLN A 195 15.94 13.28 30.88
CA GLN A 195 15.71 11.88 31.24
C GLN A 195 14.70 11.16 30.34
N HIS A 196 13.80 11.92 29.68
CA HIS A 196 12.74 11.36 28.81
C HIS A 196 13.01 11.63 27.33
N TYR A 197 14.14 12.21 26.96
CA TYR A 197 14.52 12.40 25.55
C TYR A 197 14.85 11.06 24.88
N VAL A 198 15.66 10.25 25.57
CA VAL A 198 16.03 8.90 25.17
C VAL A 198 15.89 8.02 26.40
N VAL A 199 14.94 7.09 26.35
CA VAL A 199 14.67 6.12 27.41
C VAL A 199 15.02 4.73 26.90
N GLY A 200 15.87 4.02 27.64
CA GLY A 200 16.41 2.73 27.21
C GLY A 200 17.50 2.86 26.14
N GLY A 201 17.75 1.76 25.42
CA GLY A 201 18.72 1.67 24.34
C GLY A 201 18.08 1.34 22.99
N LEU A 202 18.87 0.73 22.11
CA LEU A 202 18.42 0.39 20.75
C LEU A 202 17.27 -0.61 20.76
N TYR A 203 17.19 -1.49 21.77
CA TYR A 203 16.12 -2.48 21.88
C TYR A 203 14.75 -1.83 22.12
N GLU A 204 14.67 -0.89 23.06
CA GLU A 204 13.45 -0.16 23.43
C GLU A 204 12.99 0.75 22.28
N TRP A 205 13.95 1.37 21.59
CA TRP A 205 13.68 2.11 20.35
C TRP A 205 13.09 1.19 19.27
N CYS A 206 13.73 0.05 19.03
CA CYS A 206 13.23 -0.96 18.10
C CYS A 206 11.83 -1.43 18.48
N ALA A 207 11.58 -1.76 19.75
CA ALA A 207 10.28 -2.20 20.26
C ALA A 207 9.16 -1.16 20.02
N SER A 208 9.48 0.13 20.17
CA SER A 208 8.54 1.23 19.98
C SER A 208 8.36 1.64 18.51
N PHE A 209 9.30 1.26 17.63
CA PHE A 209 9.33 1.68 16.22
C PHE A 209 8.02 1.41 15.44
N PRO A 210 7.37 0.24 15.57
CA PRO A 210 6.10 -0.02 14.87
C PRO A 210 4.94 0.87 15.32
N MET A 211 5.01 1.50 16.50
CA MET A 211 3.95 2.41 16.96
C MET A 211 3.88 3.69 16.13
N ALA A 212 4.98 4.07 15.46
CA ALA A 212 4.99 5.20 14.54
C ALA A 212 4.10 4.97 13.29
N MET A 213 3.73 3.72 12.97
CA MET A 213 2.87 3.41 11.82
C MET A 213 1.45 3.93 11.97
N TRP A 214 0.95 4.07 13.21
CA TRP A 214 -0.36 4.63 13.50
C TRP A 214 -0.61 5.96 12.79
N PHE A 215 0.42 6.79 12.62
CA PHE A 215 0.29 8.10 11.98
C PHE A 215 0.01 8.06 10.47
N TYR A 216 0.31 6.95 9.78
CA TYR A 216 0.45 6.92 8.32
C TYR A 216 -0.22 5.72 7.61
N VAL A 217 -0.54 4.66 8.37
CA VAL A 217 -1.09 3.41 7.83
C VAL A 217 -2.43 3.60 7.10
N GLY A 218 -2.59 2.94 5.95
CA GLY A 218 -3.83 2.91 5.18
C GLY A 218 -3.85 3.81 3.94
N ILE A 219 -2.82 4.65 3.73
CA ILE A 219 -2.75 5.53 2.54
C ILE A 219 -2.69 4.75 1.22
N GLU A 220 -2.14 3.54 1.25
CA GLU A 220 -2.04 2.63 0.10
C GLU A 220 -3.40 2.07 -0.33
N ALA A 221 -4.39 2.01 0.57
CA ALA A 221 -5.74 1.55 0.31
C ALA A 221 -6.43 2.35 -0.81
N LEU A 222 -6.04 3.61 -1.03
CA LEU A 222 -6.55 4.44 -2.12
C LEU A 222 -6.36 3.81 -3.50
N ASN A 223 -5.32 3.00 -3.70
CA ASN A 223 -5.07 2.34 -4.98
C ASN A 223 -6.12 1.26 -5.30
N THR A 224 -6.80 0.72 -4.29
CA THR A 224 -7.92 -0.20 -4.50
C THR A 224 -9.14 0.50 -5.13
N LEU A 225 -9.17 1.84 -5.11
CA LEU A 225 -10.26 2.65 -5.64
C LEU A 225 -10.07 3.03 -7.12
N CYS A 226 -9.07 2.47 -7.82
CA CYS A 226 -8.85 2.74 -9.26
C CYS A 226 -10.09 2.50 -10.13
N ASN A 227 -10.98 1.66 -9.64
CA ASN A 227 -12.22 1.25 -10.30
C ASN A 227 -13.39 2.22 -10.02
N GLU A 228 -13.33 2.98 -8.93
CA GLU A 228 -14.37 3.95 -8.53
C GLU A 228 -14.08 5.35 -9.10
N VAL A 229 -13.06 5.50 -9.95
CA VAL A 229 -12.56 6.80 -10.44
C VAL A 229 -12.53 6.80 -11.97
N ASP A 230 -13.01 7.87 -12.60
CA ASP A 230 -13.10 7.99 -14.06
C ASP A 230 -11.73 7.99 -14.75
N ASN A 231 -10.81 8.82 -14.24
CA ASN A 231 -9.45 8.93 -14.76
C ASN A 231 -8.45 8.51 -13.67
N PRO A 232 -8.32 7.21 -13.39
CA PRO A 232 -7.50 6.72 -12.28
C PRO A 232 -6.02 7.08 -12.47
N ARG A 233 -5.55 7.22 -13.72
CA ARG A 233 -4.15 7.54 -14.02
C ARG A 233 -3.70 8.91 -13.51
N GLY A 234 -4.61 9.88 -13.45
CA GLY A 234 -4.33 11.24 -12.98
C GLY A 234 -4.90 11.52 -11.59
N THR A 235 -6.09 11.01 -11.30
CA THR A 235 -6.83 11.33 -10.09
C THR A 235 -6.29 10.58 -8.86
N ILE A 236 -5.93 9.30 -8.99
CA ILE A 236 -5.34 8.52 -7.89
C ILE A 236 -4.02 9.12 -7.40
N PRO A 237 -3.03 9.42 -8.27
CA PRO A 237 -1.79 10.07 -7.84
C PRO A 237 -2.02 11.41 -7.13
N ARG A 238 -2.89 12.28 -7.66
CA ARG A 238 -3.17 13.59 -7.06
C ARG A 238 -3.81 13.45 -5.68
N GLY A 239 -4.81 12.59 -5.54
CA GLY A 239 -5.46 12.32 -4.26
C GLY A 239 -4.49 11.72 -3.23
N GLN A 240 -3.70 10.72 -3.63
CA GLN A 240 -2.76 10.06 -2.73
C GLN A 240 -1.61 10.98 -2.28
N LEU A 241 -1.03 11.78 -3.19
CA LEU A 241 0.05 12.72 -2.86
C LEU A 241 -0.41 13.88 -1.99
N THR A 242 -1.61 14.42 -2.25
CA THR A 242 -2.17 15.49 -1.41
C THR A 242 -2.54 14.96 -0.03
N ALA A 243 -3.12 13.76 0.06
CA ALA A 243 -3.45 13.13 1.34
C ALA A 243 -2.19 12.87 2.17
N ILE A 244 -1.14 12.24 1.62
CA ILE A 244 0.08 11.96 2.39
C ILE A 244 0.78 13.25 2.84
N ALA A 245 0.76 14.32 2.03
CA ALA A 245 1.31 15.62 2.43
C ALA A 245 0.56 16.22 3.63
N THR A 246 -0.79 16.18 3.61
CA THR A 246 -1.62 16.62 4.74
C THR A 246 -1.37 15.75 5.98
N ILE A 247 -1.27 14.44 5.81
CA ILE A 247 -1.03 13.47 6.90
C ILE A 247 0.35 13.70 7.54
N CYS A 248 1.40 13.95 6.74
CA CYS A 248 2.73 14.26 7.29
C CYS A 248 2.75 15.58 8.08
N ALA A 249 2.12 16.63 7.56
CA ALA A 249 2.05 17.92 8.25
C ALA A 249 1.28 17.80 9.58
N SER A 250 0.13 17.12 9.56
CA SER A 250 -0.68 16.85 10.74
C SER A 250 0.04 15.97 11.76
N ALA A 251 0.71 14.90 11.33
CA ALA A 251 1.45 14.00 12.22
C ALA A 251 2.53 14.74 13.02
N ILE A 252 3.32 15.60 12.37
CA ILE A 252 4.36 16.40 13.04
C ILE A 252 3.73 17.37 14.04
N ALA A 253 2.65 18.06 13.64
CA ALA A 253 1.95 19.00 14.50
C ALA A 253 1.33 18.32 15.73
N VAL A 254 0.62 17.21 15.53
CA VAL A 254 0.00 16.42 16.61
C VAL A 254 1.05 15.88 17.55
N TYR A 255 2.13 15.29 17.02
CA TYR A 255 3.21 14.76 17.82
C TYR A 255 3.81 15.83 18.74
N PHE A 256 4.21 16.97 18.16
CA PHE A 256 4.82 18.07 18.89
C PHE A 256 3.88 18.67 19.93
N VAL A 257 2.63 18.94 19.57
CA VAL A 257 1.65 19.53 20.50
C VAL A 257 1.33 18.55 21.64
N ALA A 258 1.07 17.28 21.35
CA ALA A 258 0.70 16.29 22.36
C ALA A 258 1.78 16.08 23.43
N ILE A 259 3.06 15.99 23.05
CA ILE A 259 4.16 15.83 24.04
C ILE A 259 4.42 17.10 24.87
N SER A 260 3.87 18.24 24.45
CA SER A 260 4.08 19.55 25.07
C SER A 260 2.96 19.95 26.03
N LEU A 261 1.98 19.07 26.24
CA LEU A 261 0.78 19.35 27.02
C LEU A 261 0.69 18.43 28.25
N PRO A 262 -0.09 18.84 29.27
CA PRO A 262 -0.49 17.94 30.36
C PRO A 262 -1.17 16.68 29.82
N PRO A 263 -0.99 15.50 30.45
CA PRO A 263 -0.35 15.25 31.75
C PRO A 263 1.19 15.13 31.71
N GLY A 264 1.83 15.46 30.58
CA GLY A 264 3.26 15.29 30.38
C GLY A 264 3.63 13.89 29.92
N VAL A 265 4.82 13.75 29.34
CA VAL A 265 5.26 12.55 28.60
C VAL A 265 5.23 11.27 29.45
N SER A 266 5.53 11.38 30.75
CA SER A 266 5.56 10.24 31.67
C SER A 266 4.19 9.54 31.76
N SER A 267 3.12 10.32 31.83
CA SER A 267 1.75 9.81 31.90
C SER A 267 1.13 9.65 30.52
N LEU A 268 1.53 10.45 29.53
CA LEU A 268 0.98 10.43 28.18
C LEU A 268 1.08 9.04 27.53
N SER A 269 2.13 8.27 27.83
CA SER A 269 2.35 6.92 27.29
C SER A 269 1.24 5.90 27.59
N SER A 270 0.46 6.10 28.67
CA SER A 270 -0.59 5.18 29.12
C SER A 270 -2.02 5.71 28.95
N VAL A 271 -2.16 6.96 28.49
CA VAL A 271 -3.48 7.58 28.27
C VAL A 271 -4.21 6.90 27.11
N LEU A 272 -5.52 6.69 27.27
CA LEU A 272 -6.38 6.09 26.24
C LEU A 272 -6.55 7.02 25.02
N ASN A 273 -6.93 8.27 25.27
CA ASN A 273 -7.23 9.28 24.25
C ASN A 273 -6.18 10.38 24.27
N VAL A 274 -5.28 10.39 23.28
CA VAL A 274 -4.06 11.21 23.31
C VAL A 274 -4.37 12.71 23.28
N LEU A 275 -5.42 13.11 22.57
CA LEU A 275 -5.76 14.52 22.39
C LEU A 275 -6.51 15.14 23.57
N ASN A 276 -6.90 14.35 24.57
CA ASN A 276 -7.67 14.87 25.72
C ASN A 276 -6.90 15.96 26.49
N GLY A 277 -5.58 15.82 26.61
CA GLY A 277 -4.73 16.81 27.27
C GLY A 277 -4.90 18.23 26.70
N GLY A 278 -5.01 18.36 25.37
CA GLY A 278 -5.27 19.66 24.74
C GLY A 278 -6.74 20.08 24.82
N PHE A 279 -7.68 19.17 24.58
CA PHE A 279 -9.11 19.52 24.60
C PHE A 279 -9.60 19.98 25.98
N THR A 280 -9.09 19.36 27.06
CA THR A 280 -9.40 19.77 28.44
C THR A 280 -8.91 21.20 28.72
N GLN A 281 -7.74 21.59 28.22
CA GLN A 281 -7.20 22.94 28.37
C GLN A 281 -7.97 23.98 27.53
N ILE A 282 -8.29 23.64 26.28
CA ILE A 282 -8.99 24.56 25.36
C ILE A 282 -10.44 24.81 25.82
N LEU A 283 -11.16 23.75 26.19
CA LEU A 283 -12.61 23.80 26.41
C LEU A 283 -12.98 23.87 27.90
N GLY A 284 -12.04 23.67 28.83
CA GLY A 284 -12.32 23.64 30.26
C GLY A 284 -13.24 22.47 30.68
N ILE A 285 -13.26 21.40 29.89
CA ILE A 285 -14.12 20.22 30.12
C ILE A 285 -13.37 19.11 30.85
N SER A 286 -14.11 18.14 31.40
CA SER A 286 -13.50 16.96 32.01
C SER A 286 -12.81 16.07 30.97
N ASP A 287 -11.83 15.27 31.39
CA ASP A 287 -11.16 14.27 30.53
C ASP A 287 -12.15 13.26 29.93
N GLN A 288 -13.19 12.89 30.69
CA GLN A 288 -14.26 12.02 30.22
C GLN A 288 -15.06 12.67 29.10
N ASP A 289 -15.39 13.96 29.20
CA ASP A 289 -16.09 14.70 28.13
C ASP A 289 -15.21 14.88 26.89
N ALA A 290 -13.92 15.16 27.08
CA ALA A 290 -12.96 15.28 25.99
C ALA A 290 -12.84 13.98 25.18
N SER A 291 -12.99 12.82 25.85
CA SER A 291 -12.96 11.51 25.20
C SER A 291 -14.00 11.38 24.07
N LEU A 292 -15.18 12.02 24.20
CA LEU A 292 -16.22 12.00 23.17
C LEU A 292 -15.77 12.64 21.85
N LEU A 293 -14.85 13.59 21.90
CA LEU A 293 -14.32 14.25 20.71
C LEU A 293 -13.48 13.28 19.86
N ASN A 294 -12.99 12.17 20.40
CA ASN A 294 -12.21 11.20 19.63
C ASN A 294 -13.08 10.20 18.84
N ILE A 295 -14.37 10.08 19.17
CA ILE A 295 -15.30 9.12 18.55
C ILE A 295 -15.41 9.28 17.02
N PRO A 296 -15.55 10.50 16.46
CA PRO A 296 -15.61 10.66 15.00
C PRO A 296 -14.37 10.14 14.28
N ALA A 297 -13.19 10.29 14.88
CA ALA A 297 -11.92 9.84 14.29
C ALA A 297 -11.83 8.30 14.28
N LEU A 298 -12.28 7.65 15.35
CA LEU A 298 -12.37 6.19 15.45
C LEU A 298 -13.36 5.61 14.42
N PHE A 299 -14.52 6.26 14.24
CA PHE A 299 -15.53 5.78 13.29
C PHE A 299 -15.13 6.01 11.83
N ALA A 300 -14.55 7.16 11.49
CA ALA A 300 -14.30 7.56 10.10
C ALA A 300 -13.36 6.63 9.32
N THR A 301 -12.44 5.95 10.01
CA THR A 301 -11.53 4.97 9.42
C THR A 301 -12.25 3.73 8.90
N MET A 302 -13.33 3.29 9.58
CA MET A 302 -13.95 1.98 9.31
C MET A 302 -14.54 1.86 7.90
N PRO A 303 -15.36 2.82 7.40
CA PRO A 303 -15.95 2.69 6.07
C PRO A 303 -14.91 2.60 4.95
N GLY A 304 -13.85 3.41 5.03
CA GLY A 304 -12.81 3.45 3.99
C GLY A 304 -12.05 2.12 3.87
N LEU A 305 -11.65 1.55 5.00
CA LEU A 305 -10.95 0.26 5.02
C LEU A 305 -11.88 -0.93 4.71
N LEU A 306 -13.15 -0.89 5.10
CA LEU A 306 -14.14 -1.90 4.68
C LEU A 306 -14.29 -1.91 3.16
N LEU A 307 -14.38 -0.74 2.53
CA LEU A 307 -14.48 -0.62 1.07
C LEU A 307 -13.23 -1.19 0.38
N ALA A 308 -12.03 -0.81 0.86
CA ALA A 308 -10.77 -1.32 0.33
C ALA A 308 -10.68 -2.85 0.44
N THR A 309 -11.01 -3.40 1.61
CA THR A 309 -11.07 -4.84 1.86
C THR A 309 -12.07 -5.52 0.92
N GLY A 310 -13.27 -4.94 0.75
CA GLY A 310 -14.29 -5.43 -0.17
C GLY A 310 -13.80 -5.50 -1.62
N ASN A 311 -13.05 -4.50 -2.08
CA ASN A 311 -12.44 -4.47 -3.41
C ASN A 311 -11.39 -5.57 -3.59
N ILE A 312 -10.52 -5.79 -2.60
CA ILE A 312 -9.48 -6.82 -2.66
C ILE A 312 -10.09 -8.23 -2.62
N ILE A 313 -11.05 -8.50 -1.72
CA ILE A 313 -11.76 -9.79 -1.69
C ILE A 313 -12.51 -10.03 -3.00
N THR A 314 -13.13 -9.01 -3.59
CA THR A 314 -13.76 -9.11 -4.91
C THR A 314 -12.76 -9.52 -5.98
N ALA A 315 -11.57 -8.90 -6.01
CA ALA A 315 -10.50 -9.26 -6.94
C ALA A 315 -9.99 -10.70 -6.74
N LEU A 316 -9.81 -11.14 -5.49
CA LEU A 316 -9.45 -12.53 -5.16
C LEU A 316 -10.54 -13.52 -5.61
N ALA A 317 -11.82 -13.14 -5.46
CA ALA A 317 -12.97 -13.97 -5.81
C ALA A 317 -13.12 -14.12 -7.33
N GLU A 318 -12.83 -13.07 -8.11
CA GLU A 318 -12.79 -13.13 -9.58
C GLU A 318 -11.78 -14.15 -10.09
N SER A 319 -10.64 -14.23 -9.42
CA SER A 319 -9.61 -15.23 -9.71
C SER A 319 -9.85 -16.59 -9.06
N LYS A 320 -11.03 -16.79 -8.45
CA LYS A 320 -11.47 -18.04 -7.77
C LYS A 320 -10.53 -18.51 -6.65
N LEU A 321 -9.81 -17.58 -6.02
CA LEU A 321 -8.94 -17.86 -4.89
C LEU A 321 -9.72 -17.93 -3.57
N VAL A 322 -10.83 -17.21 -3.49
CA VAL A 322 -11.82 -17.28 -2.40
C VAL A 322 -13.20 -17.66 -2.99
N PRO A 323 -14.24 -17.96 -2.18
CA PRO A 323 -15.54 -18.36 -2.70
C PRO A 323 -16.09 -17.38 -3.77
N TYR A 324 -16.31 -17.88 -4.99
CA TYR A 324 -16.68 -17.07 -6.16
C TYR A 324 -17.93 -16.19 -5.95
N ARG A 325 -18.83 -16.59 -5.04
CA ARG A 325 -20.04 -15.82 -4.71
C ARG A 325 -19.74 -14.43 -4.13
N LEU A 326 -18.55 -14.22 -3.55
CA LEU A 326 -18.12 -12.96 -2.96
C LEU A 326 -17.80 -11.87 -4.00
N HIS A 327 -17.50 -12.25 -5.25
CA HIS A 327 -17.25 -11.28 -6.32
C HIS A 327 -18.51 -10.46 -6.69
N ARG A 328 -19.71 -11.02 -6.49
CA ARG A 328 -20.94 -10.36 -6.95
C ARG A 328 -21.19 -9.06 -6.16
N ARG A 329 -21.15 -7.94 -6.88
CA ARG A 329 -21.53 -6.60 -6.41
C ARG A 329 -23.06 -6.46 -6.28
N HIS A 330 -23.50 -5.48 -5.49
CA HIS A 330 -24.90 -5.15 -5.29
C HIS A 330 -25.56 -4.73 -6.61
N GLU A 331 -26.76 -5.22 -6.91
CA GLU A 331 -27.41 -5.05 -8.21
C GLU A 331 -27.77 -3.58 -8.51
N THR A 332 -28.21 -2.84 -7.49
CA THR A 332 -28.62 -1.42 -7.62
C THR A 332 -27.46 -0.44 -7.49
N PHE A 333 -26.54 -0.71 -6.56
CA PHE A 333 -25.54 0.27 -6.09
C PHE A 333 -24.13 -0.03 -6.60
N GLY A 334 -23.89 -1.22 -7.18
CA GLY A 334 -22.57 -1.59 -7.70
C GLY A 334 -21.47 -1.78 -6.63
N THR A 335 -21.81 -1.74 -5.35
CA THR A 335 -20.87 -1.87 -4.22
C THR A 335 -20.56 -3.34 -3.93
N PRO A 336 -19.35 -3.69 -3.43
CA PRO A 336 -18.97 -5.08 -3.11
C PRO A 336 -19.60 -5.57 -1.79
N ALA A 337 -20.92 -5.43 -1.63
CA ALA A 337 -21.63 -5.63 -0.37
C ALA A 337 -21.41 -7.01 0.27
N ARG A 338 -21.33 -8.09 -0.53
CA ARG A 338 -21.09 -9.45 -0.01
C ARG A 338 -19.69 -9.61 0.56
N ALA A 339 -18.69 -9.08 -0.13
CA ALA A 339 -17.30 -9.10 0.32
C ALA A 339 -17.11 -8.23 1.58
N MET A 340 -17.71 -7.04 1.59
CA MET A 340 -17.71 -6.15 2.76
C MET A 340 -18.42 -6.79 3.96
N ALA A 341 -19.55 -7.47 3.76
CA ALA A 341 -20.27 -8.16 4.84
C ALA A 341 -19.43 -9.30 5.42
N ALA A 342 -18.75 -10.09 4.58
CA ALA A 342 -17.87 -11.15 5.04
C ALA A 342 -16.70 -10.59 5.87
N ALA A 343 -16.07 -9.51 5.40
CA ALA A 343 -15.00 -8.82 6.12
C ALA A 343 -15.49 -8.20 7.44
N ALA A 344 -16.63 -7.50 7.44
CA ALA A 344 -17.23 -6.91 8.63
C ALA A 344 -17.60 -7.97 9.67
N THR A 345 -18.15 -9.11 9.24
CA THR A 345 -18.51 -10.22 10.15
C THR A 345 -17.27 -10.81 10.80
N LEU A 346 -16.20 -11.04 10.03
CA LEU A 346 -14.93 -11.53 10.57
C LEU A 346 -14.29 -10.51 11.53
N SER A 347 -14.30 -9.24 11.15
CA SER A 347 -13.80 -8.13 11.97
C SER A 347 -14.56 -8.00 13.29
N PHE A 348 -15.89 -8.08 13.26
CA PHE A 348 -16.74 -8.07 14.44
C PHE A 348 -16.47 -9.28 15.35
N ALA A 349 -16.33 -10.48 14.77
CA ALA A 349 -15.99 -11.68 15.54
C ALA A 349 -14.64 -11.55 16.26
N LEU A 350 -13.63 -10.94 15.61
CA LEU A 350 -12.32 -10.69 16.21
C LEU A 350 -12.36 -9.70 17.38
N CYS A 351 -13.34 -8.80 17.43
CA CYS A 351 -13.51 -7.89 18.58
C CYS A 351 -13.76 -8.65 19.89
N PHE A 352 -14.43 -9.82 19.84
CA PHE A 352 -14.65 -10.64 21.03
C PHE A 352 -13.35 -11.22 21.61
N CYS A 353 -12.30 -11.42 20.78
CA CYS A 353 -10.99 -11.82 21.28
C CYS A 353 -10.44 -10.80 22.30
N ALA A 354 -10.73 -9.50 22.12
CA ALA A 354 -10.33 -8.45 23.06
C ALA A 354 -11.13 -8.45 24.38
N MET A 355 -12.28 -9.12 24.45
CA MET A 355 -13.00 -9.30 25.72
C MET A 355 -12.48 -10.50 26.51
N TYR A 356 -12.17 -11.59 25.83
CA TYR A 356 -11.81 -12.85 26.49
C TYR A 356 -10.32 -13.00 26.77
N GLN A 357 -9.47 -12.35 25.98
CA GLN A 357 -8.01 -12.46 26.09
C GLN A 357 -7.41 -11.10 26.40
N GLN A 358 -6.64 -11.03 27.49
CA GLN A 358 -5.88 -9.84 27.84
C GLN A 358 -4.85 -9.53 26.74
N ASN A 359 -4.70 -8.25 26.38
CA ASN A 359 -3.78 -7.75 25.34
C ASN A 359 -4.08 -8.24 23.91
N ALA A 360 -5.28 -8.76 23.63
CA ALA A 360 -5.61 -9.18 22.26
C ALA A 360 -5.64 -8.00 21.28
N ASP A 361 -6.04 -6.81 21.72
CA ASP A 361 -6.05 -5.58 20.93
C ASP A 361 -4.66 -5.18 20.43
N THR A 362 -3.65 -5.24 21.30
CA THR A 362 -2.25 -5.00 20.94
C THR A 362 -1.72 -6.10 20.03
N THR A 363 -2.06 -7.36 20.30
CA THR A 363 -1.70 -8.50 19.44
C THR A 363 -2.28 -8.33 18.04
N MET A 364 -3.55 -7.97 17.92
CA MET A 364 -4.24 -7.72 16.65
C MET A 364 -3.58 -6.58 15.87
N TYR A 365 -3.21 -5.49 16.55
CA TYR A 365 -2.45 -4.40 15.93
C TYR A 365 -1.11 -4.88 15.37
N TYR A 366 -0.31 -5.60 16.16
CA TYR A 366 1.00 -6.07 15.69
C TYR A 366 0.89 -7.08 14.54
N VAL A 367 -0.07 -8.01 14.58
CA VAL A 367 -0.35 -8.94 13.47
C VAL A 367 -0.77 -8.15 12.22
N SER A 368 -1.64 -7.15 12.38
CA SER A 368 -2.06 -6.25 11.30
C SER A 368 -0.86 -5.54 10.67
N MET A 369 -0.04 -4.87 11.47
CA MET A 369 1.12 -4.11 10.98
C MET A 369 2.17 -5.01 10.33
N PHE A 370 2.33 -6.25 10.81
CA PHE A 370 3.23 -7.21 10.17
C PHE A 370 2.75 -7.55 8.75
N PHE A 371 1.45 -7.82 8.58
CA PHE A 371 0.87 -8.04 7.26
C PHE A 371 0.97 -6.80 6.37
N GLY A 372 0.77 -5.60 6.92
CA GLY A 372 1.06 -4.32 6.25
C GLY A 372 2.50 -4.20 5.78
N CYS A 373 3.48 -4.49 6.63
CA CYS A 373 4.89 -4.49 6.22
C CYS A 373 5.14 -5.44 5.04
N MET A 374 4.56 -6.65 5.05
CA MET A 374 4.70 -7.59 3.93
C MET A 374 4.11 -7.03 2.63
N THR A 375 2.93 -6.41 2.70
CA THR A 375 2.24 -5.83 1.53
C THR A 375 3.02 -4.64 0.98
N TYR A 376 3.49 -3.73 1.84
CA TYR A 376 4.28 -2.55 1.44
C TYR A 376 5.61 -2.95 0.82
N ILE A 377 6.32 -3.92 1.42
CA ILE A 377 7.57 -4.44 0.85
C ILE A 377 7.31 -5.04 -0.53
N SER A 378 6.24 -5.82 -0.69
CA SER A 378 5.88 -6.36 -2.00
C SER A 378 5.54 -5.27 -3.02
N GLN A 379 4.81 -4.24 -2.61
CA GLN A 379 4.47 -3.12 -3.47
C GLN A 379 5.71 -2.35 -3.93
N CYS A 380 6.69 -2.14 -3.05
CA CYS A 380 8.00 -1.59 -3.42
C CYS A 380 8.75 -2.50 -4.39
N ILE A 381 8.78 -3.82 -4.17
CA ILE A 381 9.39 -4.78 -5.11
C ILE A 381 8.71 -4.72 -6.47
N GLY A 382 7.38 -4.65 -6.48
CA GLY A 382 6.58 -4.53 -7.70
C GLY A 382 6.87 -3.23 -8.45
N TYR A 383 6.98 -2.10 -7.73
CA TYR A 383 7.42 -0.84 -8.30
C TYR A 383 8.82 -0.93 -8.92
N ILE A 384 9.80 -1.50 -8.21
CA ILE A 384 11.18 -1.64 -8.72
C ILE A 384 11.20 -2.51 -9.97
N PHE A 385 10.44 -3.61 -9.98
CA PHE A 385 10.30 -4.50 -11.12
C PHE A 385 9.74 -3.74 -12.35
N LEU A 386 8.65 -3.00 -12.15
CA LEU A 386 8.00 -2.23 -13.22
C LEU A 386 8.89 -1.06 -13.69
N SER A 387 9.50 -0.32 -12.79
CA SER A 387 10.39 0.79 -13.12
C SER A 387 11.64 0.37 -13.88
N ARG A 388 12.20 -0.81 -13.60
CA ARG A 388 13.35 -1.35 -14.35
C ARG A 388 12.96 -1.98 -15.68
N ARG A 389 11.92 -2.82 -15.71
CA ARG A 389 11.55 -3.61 -16.90
C ARG A 389 10.73 -2.83 -17.92
N TYR A 390 9.96 -1.84 -17.46
CA TYR A 390 8.92 -1.15 -18.21
C TYR A 390 9.08 0.38 -18.18
N HIS A 391 10.33 0.86 -18.31
CA HIS A 391 10.68 2.29 -18.23
C HIS A 391 10.07 3.17 -19.33
N LYS A 392 9.62 2.60 -20.46
CA LYS A 392 9.09 3.36 -21.61
C LYS A 392 7.59 3.57 -21.58
N MET A 393 6.87 2.97 -20.63
CA MET A 393 5.44 3.13 -20.59
C MET A 393 5.06 4.54 -20.15
N PRO A 394 3.96 5.09 -20.71
CA PRO A 394 3.48 6.41 -20.34
C PRO A 394 3.05 6.40 -18.87
N ARG A 395 3.48 7.42 -18.13
CA ARG A 395 3.15 7.63 -16.72
C ARG A 395 2.68 9.06 -16.57
N SER A 396 1.52 9.27 -15.95
CA SER A 396 1.03 10.63 -15.68
C SER A 396 1.75 11.26 -14.49
N PHE A 397 2.32 10.44 -13.61
CA PHE A 397 3.09 10.87 -12.46
C PHE A 397 4.38 10.05 -12.38
N ARG A 398 5.48 10.70 -11.98
CA ARG A 398 6.78 10.07 -11.80
C ARG A 398 7.27 10.33 -10.39
N SER A 399 7.62 9.28 -9.66
CA SER A 399 8.10 9.38 -8.29
C SER A 399 9.41 10.18 -8.27
N PRO A 400 9.49 11.26 -7.46
CA PRO A 400 10.70 12.06 -7.35
C PRO A 400 11.88 11.26 -6.74
N PHE A 401 11.57 10.29 -5.88
CA PHE A 401 12.57 9.47 -5.19
C PHE A 401 12.99 8.22 -5.96
N GLY A 402 12.27 7.88 -7.03
CA GLY A 402 12.63 6.76 -7.90
C GLY A 402 12.79 5.43 -7.14
N VAL A 403 13.74 4.61 -7.59
CA VAL A 403 14.07 3.31 -6.99
C VAL A 403 14.71 3.47 -5.59
N ALA A 404 15.43 4.56 -5.35
CA ALA A 404 16.08 4.80 -4.05
C ALA A 404 15.04 4.97 -2.93
N GLY A 405 13.97 5.74 -3.18
CA GLY A 405 12.87 5.87 -2.22
C GLY A 405 12.18 4.54 -1.92
N ALA A 406 11.95 3.71 -2.94
CA ALA A 406 11.36 2.38 -2.73
C ALA A 406 12.28 1.46 -1.90
N MET A 407 13.60 1.51 -2.10
CA MET A 407 14.56 0.77 -1.29
C MET A 407 14.59 1.25 0.16
N TYR A 408 14.52 2.57 0.38
CA TYR A 408 14.44 3.15 1.72
C TYR A 408 13.18 2.68 2.45
N ALA A 409 12.02 2.76 1.81
CA ALA A 409 10.76 2.28 2.37
C ALA A 409 10.81 0.78 2.71
N MET A 410 11.38 -0.05 1.83
CA MET A 410 11.57 -1.48 2.11
C MET A 410 12.43 -1.73 3.36
N ILE A 411 13.51 -0.97 3.55
CA ILE A 411 14.39 -1.13 4.72
C ILE A 411 13.63 -0.77 5.99
N VAL A 412 12.92 0.35 6.01
CA VAL A 412 12.14 0.81 7.17
C VAL A 412 11.03 -0.18 7.53
N PHE A 413 10.26 -0.66 6.56
CA PHE A 413 9.22 -1.66 6.81
C PHE A 413 9.80 -3.02 7.21
N SER A 414 10.99 -3.41 6.71
CA SER A 414 11.68 -4.62 7.14
C SER A 414 12.15 -4.53 8.58
N ILE A 415 12.72 -3.39 9.00
CA ILE A 415 13.10 -3.14 10.40
C ILE A 415 11.86 -3.24 11.31
N SER A 416 10.73 -2.70 10.86
CA SER A 416 9.48 -2.76 11.62
C SER A 416 8.93 -4.17 11.72
N ALA A 417 8.91 -4.93 10.62
CA ALA A 417 8.51 -6.33 10.62
C ALA A 417 9.40 -7.17 11.57
N LEU A 418 10.71 -6.93 11.54
CA LEU A 418 11.66 -7.59 12.45
C LEU A 418 11.42 -7.18 13.91
N SER A 419 11.16 -5.90 14.18
CA SER A 419 10.79 -5.42 15.51
C SER A 419 9.54 -6.11 16.04
N ILE A 420 8.49 -6.25 15.21
CA ILE A 420 7.26 -6.94 15.60
C ILE A 420 7.51 -8.40 16.00
N LEU A 421 8.42 -9.09 15.29
CA LEU A 421 8.76 -10.50 15.55
C LEU A 421 9.76 -10.70 16.70
N ALA A 422 10.66 -9.75 16.96
CA ALA A 422 11.80 -9.98 17.85
C ALA A 422 11.85 -9.08 19.09
N CYS A 423 11.26 -7.89 19.04
CA CYS A 423 11.45 -6.84 20.05
C CYS A 423 10.21 -6.57 20.91
N GLN A 424 9.08 -7.23 20.65
CA GLN A 424 7.86 -6.99 21.42
C GLN A 424 7.82 -7.84 22.71
N ASN A 425 7.45 -7.23 23.84
CA ASN A 425 7.33 -7.91 25.14
C ASN A 425 6.38 -9.14 25.10
N HIS A 426 5.36 -9.10 24.24
CA HIS A 426 4.43 -10.21 23.98
C HIS A 426 4.63 -10.84 22.60
N SER A 427 5.86 -10.78 22.04
CA SER A 427 6.15 -11.22 20.67
C SER A 427 5.66 -12.65 20.39
N TYR A 428 5.70 -13.54 21.38
CA TYR A 428 5.28 -14.94 21.19
C TYR A 428 3.85 -15.07 20.66
N SER A 429 2.88 -14.36 21.24
CA SER A 429 1.47 -14.46 20.84
C SER A 429 1.25 -13.95 19.42
N SER A 430 1.82 -12.78 19.09
CA SER A 430 1.75 -12.20 17.74
C SER A 430 2.45 -13.08 16.71
N THR A 431 3.64 -13.60 17.04
CA THR A 431 4.44 -14.45 16.15
C THR A 431 3.75 -15.78 15.89
N VAL A 432 3.18 -16.43 16.91
CA VAL A 432 2.39 -17.65 16.76
C VAL A 432 1.14 -17.39 15.92
N ALA A 433 0.43 -16.28 16.15
CA ALA A 433 -0.73 -15.92 15.35
C ALA A 433 -0.36 -15.69 13.87
N ILE A 434 0.72 -14.94 13.59
CA ILE A 434 1.23 -14.70 12.23
C ILE A 434 1.59 -16.03 11.56
N ALA A 435 2.38 -16.87 12.24
CA ALA A 435 2.81 -18.16 11.70
C ALA A 435 1.62 -19.09 11.45
N GLY A 436 0.67 -19.14 12.37
CA GLY A 436 -0.57 -19.90 12.24
C GLY A 436 -1.41 -19.46 11.05
N ILE A 437 -1.66 -18.16 10.91
CA ILE A 437 -2.42 -17.58 9.80
C ILE A 437 -1.72 -17.86 8.46
N LEU A 438 -0.41 -17.60 8.34
CA LEU A 438 0.33 -17.85 7.11
C LEU A 438 0.36 -19.34 6.75
N THR A 439 0.43 -20.22 7.75
CA THR A 439 0.35 -21.67 7.56
C THR A 439 -1.03 -22.08 7.05
N VAL A 440 -2.10 -21.60 7.68
CA VAL A 440 -3.49 -21.88 7.25
C VAL A 440 -3.73 -21.38 5.83
N LEU A 441 -3.30 -20.16 5.51
CA LEU A 441 -3.40 -19.61 4.15
C LEU A 441 -2.60 -20.45 3.15
N SER A 442 -1.41 -20.90 3.51
CA SER A 442 -0.57 -21.74 2.64
C SER A 442 -1.19 -23.11 2.40
N VAL A 443 -1.74 -23.74 3.43
CA VAL A 443 -2.47 -25.02 3.34
C VAL A 443 -3.72 -24.86 2.49
N TYR A 444 -4.52 -23.82 2.73
CA TYR A 444 -5.70 -23.51 1.92
C TYR A 444 -5.35 -23.27 0.45
N TYR A 445 -4.25 -22.56 0.18
CA TYR A 445 -3.81 -22.34 -1.20
C TYR A 445 -3.45 -23.65 -1.90
N HIS A 446 -2.63 -24.50 -1.26
CA HIS A 446 -2.17 -25.74 -1.88
C HIS A 446 -3.25 -26.81 -1.95
N GLY A 447 -4.16 -26.86 -0.97
CA GLY A 447 -5.26 -27.85 -0.92
C GLY A 447 -6.47 -27.47 -1.76
N TYR A 448 -6.82 -26.18 -1.86
CA TYR A 448 -8.06 -25.73 -2.48
C TYR A 448 -7.86 -24.67 -3.58
N ALA A 449 -7.17 -23.57 -3.31
CA ALA A 449 -7.16 -22.43 -4.23
C ALA A 449 -6.36 -22.71 -5.52
N LYS A 450 -5.22 -23.42 -5.42
CA LYS A 450 -4.30 -23.69 -6.53
C LYS A 450 -4.95 -24.46 -7.67
N SER A 451 -5.89 -25.36 -7.38
CA SER A 451 -6.59 -26.18 -8.38
C SER A 451 -7.75 -25.45 -9.06
N ARG A 452 -8.31 -24.42 -8.42
CA ARG A 452 -9.48 -23.67 -8.92
C ARG A 452 -9.16 -22.30 -9.49
N GLN A 453 -7.97 -21.77 -9.20
CA GLN A 453 -7.57 -20.42 -9.61
C GLN A 453 -7.74 -20.21 -11.13
N SER A 454 -8.26 -19.05 -11.50
CA SER A 454 -8.39 -18.61 -12.89
C SER A 454 -7.83 -17.21 -13.06
N ILE A 455 -7.39 -16.88 -14.28
CA ILE A 455 -6.94 -15.53 -14.60
C ILE A 455 -8.18 -14.66 -14.82
N SER A 456 -8.41 -13.68 -13.94
CA SER A 456 -9.51 -12.71 -14.09
C SER A 456 -9.28 -11.79 -15.29
N GLU A 457 -10.31 -11.02 -15.70
CA GLU A 457 -10.14 -10.06 -16.79
C GLU A 457 -9.13 -8.95 -16.44
N ASP A 458 -9.13 -8.49 -15.18
CA ASP A 458 -8.21 -7.46 -14.73
C ASP A 458 -6.78 -7.98 -14.64
N GLU A 459 -6.59 -9.22 -14.17
CA GLU A 459 -5.31 -9.91 -14.28
C GLU A 459 -4.89 -10.10 -15.74
N ARG A 460 -5.83 -10.41 -16.64
CA ARG A 460 -5.53 -10.55 -18.06
C ARG A 460 -5.06 -9.23 -18.66
N LYS A 461 -5.67 -8.09 -18.33
CA LYS A 461 -5.22 -6.76 -18.80
C LYS A 461 -3.80 -6.47 -18.30
N LEU A 462 -3.50 -6.78 -17.04
CA LEU A 462 -2.18 -6.60 -16.43
C LEU A 462 -1.12 -7.52 -17.04
N LEU A 463 -1.42 -8.82 -17.17
CA LEU A 463 -0.50 -9.84 -17.69
C LEU A 463 -0.32 -9.74 -19.20
N PHE A 464 -1.36 -9.35 -19.95
CA PHE A 464 -1.29 -9.16 -21.40
C PHE A 464 -0.24 -8.11 -21.75
N PHE A 465 -0.24 -6.99 -21.04
CA PHE A 465 0.78 -5.96 -21.18
C PHE A 465 2.18 -6.52 -20.91
N ALA A 466 2.36 -7.28 -19.83
CA ALA A 466 3.64 -7.88 -19.50
C ALA A 466 4.11 -8.86 -20.58
N HIS A 467 3.18 -9.63 -21.15
CA HIS A 467 3.43 -10.59 -22.23
C HIS A 467 3.81 -9.89 -23.55
N VAL A 468 3.04 -8.89 -23.98
CA VAL A 468 3.34 -8.09 -25.20
C VAL A 468 4.70 -7.41 -25.07
N ALA A 469 5.00 -6.81 -23.92
CA ALA A 469 6.26 -6.13 -23.70
C ALA A 469 7.44 -7.12 -23.63
N ASN A 470 7.26 -8.32 -23.07
CA ASN A 470 8.25 -9.39 -23.12
C ASN A 470 8.48 -9.90 -24.55
N HIS A 471 7.41 -10.06 -25.34
CA HIS A 471 7.47 -10.44 -26.75
C HIS A 471 8.24 -9.39 -27.58
N ASN A 472 7.94 -8.10 -27.38
CA ASN A 472 8.65 -7.00 -28.04
C ASN A 472 10.15 -6.97 -27.68
N ASN A 473 10.48 -7.19 -26.41
CA ASN A 473 11.87 -7.30 -25.96
C ASN A 473 12.59 -8.52 -26.55
N ALA A 474 11.91 -9.67 -26.66
CA ALA A 474 12.45 -10.87 -27.30
C ALA A 474 12.71 -10.63 -28.79
N LYS A 475 11.75 -10.03 -29.51
CA LYS A 475 11.88 -9.64 -30.93
C LYS A 475 13.04 -8.67 -31.14
N LYS A 476 13.21 -7.68 -30.25
CA LYS A 476 14.35 -6.74 -30.28
C LYS A 476 15.69 -7.44 -30.05
N LYS A 477 15.78 -8.36 -29.07
CA LYS A 477 16.98 -9.17 -28.83
C LYS A 477 17.30 -10.07 -30.03
N GLN A 478 16.29 -10.65 -30.67
CA GLN A 478 16.45 -11.44 -31.91
C GLN A 478 16.96 -10.57 -33.06
N HIS A 479 16.38 -9.39 -33.30
CA HIS A 479 16.88 -8.45 -34.32
C HIS A 479 18.32 -8.00 -34.03
N GLN A 480 18.66 -7.72 -32.77
CA GLN A 480 20.03 -7.37 -32.39
C GLN A 480 21.02 -8.52 -32.61
N LYS A 481 20.62 -9.77 -32.27
CA LYS A 481 21.43 -10.97 -32.57
C LYS A 481 21.59 -11.17 -34.08
N ALA A 482 20.53 -10.98 -34.87
CA ALA A 482 20.58 -11.06 -36.32
C ALA A 482 21.52 -9.99 -36.93
N ASN A 483 21.45 -8.75 -36.45
CA ASN A 483 22.36 -7.67 -36.88
C ASN A 483 23.81 -7.93 -36.47
N ARG A 484 24.06 -8.48 -35.26
CA ARG A 484 25.41 -8.90 -34.84
C ARG A 484 25.95 -10.03 -35.73
N ARG A 485 25.13 -11.03 -36.07
CA ARG A 485 25.50 -12.09 -37.01
C ARG A 485 25.80 -11.55 -38.41
N LYS A 486 24.97 -10.65 -38.95
CA LYS A 486 25.23 -9.98 -40.25
C LYS A 486 26.54 -9.19 -40.22
N LYS A 487 26.81 -8.40 -39.17
CA LYS A 487 28.09 -7.68 -39.02
C LYS A 487 29.30 -8.62 -38.90
N GLY A 488 29.15 -9.74 -38.18
CA GLY A 488 30.17 -10.78 -38.09
C GLY A 488 30.46 -11.42 -39.46
N LEU A 489 29.41 -11.78 -40.21
CA LEU A 489 29.53 -12.33 -41.55
C LEU A 489 30.18 -11.34 -42.51
N PHE A 490 29.79 -10.06 -42.47
CA PHE A 490 30.43 -9.00 -43.26
C PHE A 490 31.92 -8.83 -42.92
N ARG A 491 32.30 -8.91 -41.64
CA ARG A 491 33.72 -8.87 -41.23
C ARG A 491 34.49 -10.09 -41.75
N ILE A 492 33.91 -11.28 -41.71
CA ILE A 492 34.53 -12.50 -42.25
C ILE A 492 34.70 -12.40 -43.76
N ILE A 493 33.66 -11.95 -44.49
CA ILE A 493 33.72 -11.75 -45.95
C ILE A 493 34.77 -10.68 -46.30
N ALA A 494 34.82 -9.57 -45.57
CA ALA A 494 35.83 -8.53 -45.76
C ALA A 494 37.26 -9.04 -45.47
N PHE A 495 37.44 -9.87 -44.44
CA PHE A 495 38.71 -10.52 -44.13
C PHE A 495 39.15 -11.50 -45.22
N LEU A 496 38.25 -12.36 -45.69
CA LEU A 496 38.51 -13.29 -46.81
C LEU A 496 38.85 -12.55 -48.10
N ARG A 497 38.17 -11.42 -48.38
CA ARG A 497 38.44 -10.58 -49.56
C ARG A 497 39.81 -9.92 -49.48
N ARG A 498 40.21 -9.41 -48.31
CA ARG A 498 41.57 -8.88 -48.07
C ARG A 498 42.64 -9.97 -48.23
N ARG A 499 42.41 -11.17 -47.67
CA ARG A 499 43.34 -12.30 -47.78
C ARG A 499 43.51 -12.77 -49.22
N ARG A 500 42.42 -12.79 -50.00
CA ARG A 500 42.46 -13.10 -51.44
C ARG A 500 43.23 -12.04 -52.24
N SER A 501 43.05 -10.75 -51.94
CA SER A 501 43.81 -9.66 -52.57
C SER A 501 45.32 -9.79 -52.30
N SER A 502 45.70 -10.03 -51.04
CA SER A 502 47.10 -10.23 -50.65
C SER A 502 47.73 -11.48 -51.29
N ALA A 503 46.98 -12.58 -51.43
CA ALA A 503 47.42 -13.78 -52.12
C ALA A 503 47.64 -13.56 -53.64
N ILE A 504 46.82 -12.71 -54.27
CA ILE A 504 46.98 -12.34 -55.68
C ILE A 504 48.24 -11.46 -55.87
N GLU A 505 48.48 -10.50 -54.99
CA GLU A 505 49.71 -9.67 -55.02
C GLU A 505 50.99 -10.49 -54.80
N THR A 506 50.97 -11.46 -53.89
CA THR A 506 52.11 -12.39 -53.68
C THR A 506 52.32 -13.36 -54.85
N SER A 507 51.25 -13.72 -55.58
CA SER A 507 51.37 -14.51 -56.81
C SER A 507 51.92 -13.70 -57.98
N MET A 508 51.57 -12.42 -58.10
CA MET A 508 52.08 -11.56 -59.18
C MET A 508 53.56 -11.20 -58.98
N THR A 509 53.97 -10.92 -57.74
CA THR A 509 55.39 -10.67 -57.40
C THR A 509 56.28 -11.90 -57.62
N LYS A 510 55.80 -13.11 -57.31
CA LYS A 510 56.54 -14.35 -57.63
C LYS A 510 56.65 -14.65 -59.14
N LYS A 511 55.68 -14.23 -59.95
CA LYS A 511 55.76 -14.34 -61.42
C LYS A 511 56.70 -13.29 -62.03
N ALA A 512 56.70 -12.07 -61.52
CA ALA A 512 57.60 -11.00 -61.97
C ALA A 512 59.08 -11.32 -61.68
N CYS A 513 59.39 -11.93 -60.53
CA CYS A 513 60.76 -12.29 -60.16
C CYS A 513 61.36 -13.44 -61.00
N LYS A 514 60.54 -14.20 -61.74
CA LYS A 514 61.01 -15.28 -62.63
C LYS A 514 61.28 -14.83 -64.07
N SER A 515 60.91 -13.61 -64.48
CA SER A 515 61.04 -13.17 -65.89
C SER A 515 62.20 -12.21 -66.16
N THR A 516 63.03 -11.88 -65.17
CA THR A 516 64.13 -10.89 -65.30
C THR A 516 65.53 -11.49 -65.21
N SER A 517 65.71 -12.74 -65.65
CA SER A 517 67.01 -13.43 -65.66
C SER A 517 67.32 -14.05 -67.03
N VAL A 518 67.53 -13.23 -68.07
CA VAL A 518 68.31 -13.60 -69.26
C VAL A 518 69.05 -12.35 -69.75
N ALA A 519 70.38 -12.42 -69.77
CA ALA A 519 71.31 -11.36 -70.16
C ALA A 519 71.36 -11.15 -71.69
N PRO A 520 71.75 -9.96 -72.20
CA PRO A 520 71.73 -9.65 -73.62
C PRO A 520 73.05 -10.04 -74.31
N THR A 521 72.96 -10.66 -75.50
CA THR A 521 74.09 -10.88 -76.41
C THR A 521 73.86 -10.09 -77.70
N GLN A 522 74.95 -9.51 -78.19
CA GLN A 522 75.10 -8.49 -79.23
C GLN A 522 74.47 -8.82 -80.59
N MET A 523 74.00 -7.79 -81.28
CA MET A 523 73.88 -7.79 -82.74
C MET A 523 74.40 -6.48 -83.32
N ASP A 524 75.33 -6.66 -84.25
CA ASP A 524 76.01 -5.70 -85.09
C ASP A 524 75.16 -5.31 -86.33
N VAL A 525 75.40 -4.08 -86.80
CA VAL A 525 75.48 -3.64 -88.21
C VAL A 525 74.20 -3.30 -89.02
N VAL A 526 74.07 -1.98 -89.25
CA VAL A 526 73.88 -1.25 -90.53
C VAL A 526 72.60 -1.46 -91.35
N THR A 527 71.73 -0.44 -91.40
CA THR A 527 71.71 0.61 -92.45
C THR A 527 70.97 1.84 -91.95
#